data_AF-A0A1I3JJZ5-F1
#
_entry.id   AF-A0A1I3JJZ5-F1
#
_cell.length_a   1.000
_cell.length_b   1.000
_cell.length_c   1.000
_cell.angle_alpha   90.00
_cell.angle_beta   90.00
_cell.angle_gamma   90.00
#
_symmetry.space_group_name_H-M   'P 1'
#
loop_
_entity.id
_entity.type
_entity.pdbx_description
1 polymer ?
#
loop_
_entity_poly.entity_id
_entity_poly.type
_entity_poly.pdbx_seq_one_letter_code
_entity_poly.pdbx_strand_id
1 'polypeptide(L)'
;MSEISDFEARITAALERIGRAVAVAEERAETAQPAEDATEAAAEAEISRLTAELEVQQATNSQLEARVKAIHDRQEGHVASLEEEIETLRRQLMDHDQEMQKLRHVTAQLRDNNAALRAANAEGLADAGLIDAGMKVELDSLRVAREAEKTELDAIVTELRAVMARNGALPSTAGEV
;
A
#
# COMPACT_ATOMS: atom_id res chain seq x y z
N MET A 1 -44.68 95.08 -19.30
CA MET A 1 -43.24 95.01 -19.62
C MET A 1 -42.36 94.76 -18.40
N SER A 2 -42.77 95.02 -17.15
CA SER A 2 -41.95 94.70 -15.96
C SER A 2 -41.94 93.21 -15.57
N GLU A 3 -43.04 92.48 -15.82
CA GLU A 3 -43.11 91.05 -15.47
C GLU A 3 -42.08 90.22 -16.26
N ILE A 4 -41.86 90.57 -17.53
CA ILE A 4 -40.89 89.89 -18.39
C ILE A 4 -39.45 90.14 -17.89
N SER A 5 -39.11 91.36 -17.48
CA SER A 5 -37.80 91.66 -16.91
C SER A 5 -37.56 90.99 -15.55
N ASP A 6 -38.61 90.82 -14.74
CA ASP A 6 -38.54 90.12 -13.46
C ASP A 6 -38.33 88.61 -13.67
N PHE A 7 -38.98 88.02 -14.68
CA PHE A 7 -38.75 86.64 -15.07
C PHE A 7 -37.34 86.44 -15.64
N GLU A 8 -36.85 87.35 -16.48
CA GLU A 8 -35.48 87.32 -16.99
C GLU A 8 -34.47 87.38 -15.84
N ALA A 9 -34.61 88.31 -14.89
CA ALA A 9 -33.72 88.42 -13.74
C ALA A 9 -33.72 87.16 -12.86
N ARG A 10 -34.89 86.53 -12.64
CA ARG A 10 -34.99 85.26 -11.91
C ARG A 10 -34.37 84.09 -12.67
N ILE A 11 -34.54 84.04 -13.99
CA ILE A 11 -33.95 82.99 -14.83
C ILE A 11 -32.42 83.13 -14.84
N THR A 12 -31.89 84.33 -14.99
CA THR A 12 -30.43 84.57 -14.94
C THR A 12 -29.85 84.17 -13.58
N ALA A 13 -30.51 84.55 -12.48
CA ALA A 13 -30.09 84.15 -11.14
C ALA A 13 -30.17 82.62 -10.91
N ALA A 14 -31.18 81.96 -11.47
CA ALA A 14 -31.32 80.50 -11.42
C ALA A 14 -30.24 79.80 -12.24
N LEU A 15 -29.94 80.30 -13.44
CA LEU A 15 -28.89 79.75 -14.31
C LEU A 15 -27.50 79.92 -13.69
N GLU A 16 -27.19 81.06 -13.07
CA GLU A 16 -25.93 81.22 -12.32
C GLU A 16 -25.84 80.29 -11.11
N ARG A 17 -26.96 80.04 -10.42
CA ARG A 17 -26.99 79.10 -9.30
C ARG A 17 -26.79 77.66 -9.77
N ILE A 18 -27.36 77.29 -10.91
CA ILE A 18 -27.15 75.98 -11.54
C ILE A 18 -25.70 75.87 -12.01
N GLY A 19 -25.16 76.87 -12.69
CA GLY A 19 -23.76 76.90 -13.12
C GLY A 19 -22.77 76.72 -11.96
N ARG A 20 -23.01 77.41 -10.84
CA ARG A 20 -22.22 77.22 -9.60
C ARG A 20 -22.41 75.83 -8.99
N ALA A 21 -23.61 75.28 -8.99
CA ALA A 21 -23.88 73.94 -8.45
C ALA A 21 -23.24 72.84 -9.32
N VAL A 22 -23.22 73.01 -10.63
CA VAL A 22 -22.56 72.09 -11.58
C VAL A 22 -21.05 72.16 -11.41
N ALA A 23 -20.45 73.36 -11.35
CA ALA A 23 -19.01 73.51 -11.11
C ALA A 23 -18.55 72.84 -9.79
N VAL A 24 -19.33 73.00 -8.72
CA VAL A 24 -19.06 72.34 -7.43
C VAL A 24 -19.25 70.81 -7.51
N ALA A 25 -20.18 70.33 -8.33
CA ALA A 25 -20.39 68.89 -8.53
C ALA A 25 -19.26 68.26 -9.37
N GLU A 26 -18.77 68.96 -10.40
CA GLU A 26 -17.63 68.54 -11.22
C GLU A 26 -16.34 68.51 -10.40
N GLU A 27 -16.05 69.55 -9.62
CA GLU A 27 -14.88 69.61 -8.72
C GLU A 27 -14.93 68.51 -7.63
N ARG A 28 -16.13 68.14 -7.16
CA ARG A 28 -16.33 67.00 -6.25
C ARG A 28 -16.16 65.66 -6.94
N ALA A 29 -16.54 65.53 -8.21
CA ALA A 29 -16.38 64.29 -8.96
C ALA A 29 -14.89 64.01 -9.27
N GLU A 30 -14.14 65.04 -9.68
CA GLU A 30 -12.69 64.94 -9.92
C GLU A 30 -11.89 64.61 -8.65
N THR A 31 -12.36 65.07 -7.49
CA THR A 31 -11.71 64.78 -6.19
C THR A 31 -12.15 63.47 -5.53
N ALA A 32 -13.27 62.87 -5.95
CA ALA A 32 -13.78 61.59 -5.43
C ALA A 32 -13.22 60.36 -6.17
N GLN A 33 -12.88 60.50 -7.46
CA GLN A 33 -12.29 59.44 -8.29
C GLN A 33 -11.00 58.78 -7.77
N PRO A 34 -10.07 59.47 -7.07
CA PRO A 34 -8.84 58.85 -6.58
C PRO A 34 -9.07 57.78 -5.50
N ALA A 35 -10.21 57.80 -4.81
CA ALA A 35 -10.50 56.92 -3.69
C ALA A 35 -11.12 55.58 -4.12
N GLU A 36 -11.98 55.59 -5.15
CA GLU A 36 -12.61 54.38 -5.70
C GLU A 36 -11.60 53.53 -6.48
N ASP A 37 -10.77 54.15 -7.33
CA ASP A 37 -9.70 53.46 -8.07
C ASP A 37 -8.67 52.81 -7.13
N ALA A 38 -8.37 53.45 -5.99
CA ALA A 38 -7.45 52.92 -4.99
C ALA A 38 -8.04 51.70 -4.24
N THR A 39 -9.36 51.68 -4.01
CA THR A 39 -10.04 50.52 -3.41
C THR A 39 -10.17 49.33 -4.37
N GLU A 40 -10.43 49.57 -5.66
CA GLU A 40 -10.47 48.52 -6.67
C GLU A 40 -9.08 47.89 -6.88
N ALA A 41 -8.04 48.71 -6.99
CA ALA A 41 -6.66 48.23 -7.09
C ALA A 41 -6.23 47.41 -5.86
N ALA A 42 -6.66 47.79 -4.65
CA ALA A 42 -6.40 47.03 -3.43
C ALA A 42 -7.14 45.68 -3.39
N ALA A 43 -8.39 45.64 -3.86
CA ALA A 43 -9.16 44.41 -3.96
C ALA A 43 -8.56 43.44 -4.98
N GLU A 44 -8.09 43.95 -6.12
CA GLU A 44 -7.50 43.15 -7.20
C GLU A 44 -6.12 42.58 -6.82
N ALA A 45 -5.34 43.33 -6.03
CA ALA A 45 -4.12 42.85 -5.40
C ALA A 45 -4.37 41.74 -4.37
N GLU A 46 -5.42 41.87 -3.55
CA GLU A 46 -5.81 40.84 -2.58
C GLU A 46 -6.31 39.57 -3.27
N ILE A 47 -7.14 39.70 -4.32
CA ILE A 47 -7.60 38.57 -5.14
C ILE A 47 -6.40 37.84 -5.70
N SER A 48 -5.45 38.56 -6.31
CA SER A 48 -4.23 37.98 -6.89
C SER A 48 -3.38 37.23 -5.86
N ARG A 49 -3.28 37.76 -4.63
CA ARG A 49 -2.58 37.08 -3.52
C ARG A 49 -3.29 35.79 -3.13
N LEU A 50 -4.61 35.83 -2.99
CA LEU A 50 -5.42 34.68 -2.60
C LEU A 50 -5.44 33.60 -3.68
N THR A 51 -5.47 33.95 -4.97
CA THR A 51 -5.34 32.96 -6.06
C THR A 51 -3.97 32.30 -6.05
N ALA A 52 -2.89 33.06 -5.88
CA ALA A 52 -1.55 32.50 -5.80
C ALA A 52 -1.40 31.53 -4.60
N GLU A 53 -1.98 31.88 -3.45
CA GLU A 53 -1.97 31.01 -2.27
C GLU A 53 -2.83 29.75 -2.48
N LEU A 54 -3.99 29.88 -3.12
CA LEU A 54 -4.84 28.74 -3.48
C LEU A 54 -4.14 27.78 -4.44
N GLU A 55 -3.44 28.28 -5.46
CA GLU A 55 -2.66 27.47 -6.40
C GLU A 55 -1.55 26.68 -5.68
N VAL A 56 -0.83 27.33 -4.75
CA VAL A 56 0.17 26.66 -3.92
C VAL A 56 -0.47 25.56 -3.06
N GLN A 57 -1.62 25.83 -2.43
CA GLN A 57 -2.32 24.83 -1.62
C GLN A 57 -2.87 23.66 -2.46
N GLN A 58 -3.34 23.92 -3.68
CA GLN A 58 -3.77 22.85 -4.59
C GLN A 58 -2.59 21.98 -5.05
N ALA A 59 -1.44 22.60 -5.33
CA ALA A 59 -0.22 21.87 -5.67
C ALA A 59 0.24 20.99 -4.51
N THR A 60 0.27 21.49 -3.27
CA THR A 60 0.65 20.69 -2.10
C THR A 60 -0.36 19.57 -1.83
N ASN A 61 -1.65 19.84 -1.98
CA ASN A 61 -2.69 18.82 -1.78
C ASN A 61 -2.56 17.69 -2.80
N SER A 62 -2.41 18.00 -4.09
CA SER A 62 -2.21 16.97 -5.13
C SER A 62 -0.95 16.11 -4.89
N GLN A 63 0.13 16.71 -4.36
CA GLN A 63 1.33 15.97 -3.98
C GLN A 63 1.08 15.05 -2.78
N LEU A 64 0.33 15.50 -1.78
CA LEU A 64 -0.04 14.69 -0.62
C LEU A 64 -0.96 13.55 -1.01
N GLU A 65 -1.96 13.78 -1.85
CA GLU A 65 -2.85 12.73 -2.38
C GLU A 65 -2.06 11.67 -3.15
N ALA A 66 -1.14 12.09 -4.02
CA ALA A 66 -0.26 11.17 -4.73
C ALA A 66 0.61 10.33 -3.78
N ARG A 67 1.13 10.95 -2.70
CA ARG A 67 1.93 10.25 -1.69
C ARG A 67 1.09 9.28 -0.85
N VAL A 68 -0.12 9.67 -0.46
CA VAL A 68 -1.06 8.81 0.28
C VAL A 68 -1.43 7.60 -0.58
N LYS A 69 -1.74 7.81 -1.86
CA LYS A 69 -2.02 6.72 -2.80
C LYS A 69 -0.83 5.77 -2.93
N ALA A 70 0.38 6.30 -3.13
CA ALA A 70 1.58 5.45 -3.22
C ALA A 70 1.87 4.65 -1.94
N ILE A 71 1.58 5.23 -0.76
CA ILE A 71 1.71 4.52 0.52
C ILE A 71 0.64 3.43 0.62
N HIS A 72 -0.61 3.74 0.25
CA HIS A 72 -1.72 2.79 0.26
C HIS A 72 -1.44 1.60 -0.66
N ASP A 73 -1.07 1.85 -1.92
CA ASP A 73 -0.75 0.81 -2.89
C ASP A 73 0.41 -0.10 -2.38
N ARG A 74 1.42 0.49 -1.72
CA ARG A 74 2.51 -0.28 -1.11
C ARG A 74 2.03 -1.10 0.09
N GLN A 75 1.15 -0.56 0.92
CA GLN A 75 0.59 -1.25 2.08
C GLN A 75 -0.30 -2.41 1.65
N GLU A 76 -1.18 -2.20 0.68
CA GLU A 76 -2.01 -3.27 0.10
C GLU A 76 -1.16 -4.38 -0.49
N GLY A 77 -0.10 -4.04 -1.24
CA GLY A 77 0.85 -5.03 -1.76
C GLY A 77 1.56 -5.81 -0.65
N HIS A 78 1.92 -5.15 0.44
CA HIS A 78 2.57 -5.82 1.58
C HIS A 78 1.61 -6.72 2.35
N VAL A 79 0.36 -6.29 2.54
CA VAL A 79 -0.69 -7.11 3.16
C VAL A 79 -0.97 -8.35 2.31
N ALA A 80 -1.12 -8.19 0.99
CA ALA A 80 -1.35 -9.32 0.09
C ALA A 80 -0.18 -10.34 0.13
N SER A 81 1.08 -9.86 0.15
CA SER A 81 2.26 -10.71 0.29
C SER A 81 2.25 -11.49 1.62
N LEU A 82 1.93 -10.82 2.73
CA LEU A 82 1.88 -11.46 4.04
C LEU A 82 0.73 -12.47 4.13
N GLU A 83 -0.41 -12.20 3.51
CA GLU A 83 -1.53 -13.14 3.43
C GLU A 83 -1.14 -14.41 2.65
N GLU A 84 -0.42 -14.26 1.54
CA GLU A 84 0.10 -15.39 0.75
C GLU A 84 1.14 -16.21 1.54
N GLU A 85 2.06 -15.54 2.25
CA GLU A 85 3.03 -16.21 3.13
C GLU A 85 2.35 -16.98 4.26
N ILE A 86 1.34 -16.39 4.91
CA ILE A 86 0.56 -17.05 5.97
C ILE A 86 -0.15 -18.29 5.44
N GLU A 87 -0.76 -18.20 4.26
CA GLU A 87 -1.44 -19.33 3.65
C GLU A 87 -0.46 -20.46 3.28
N THR A 88 0.73 -20.10 2.79
CA THR A 88 1.80 -21.07 2.52
C THR A 88 2.28 -21.75 3.79
N LEU A 89 2.55 -21.00 4.86
CA LEU A 89 2.98 -21.52 6.16
C LEU A 89 1.91 -22.42 6.78
N ARG A 90 0.62 -22.08 6.66
CA ARG A 90 -0.48 -22.93 7.13
C ARG A 90 -0.49 -24.28 6.42
N ARG A 91 -0.29 -24.28 5.10
CA ARG A 91 -0.23 -25.52 4.31
C ARG A 91 0.95 -26.40 4.73
N GLN A 92 2.13 -25.80 4.89
CA GLN A 92 3.33 -26.51 5.38
C GLN A 92 3.12 -27.10 6.78
N LEU A 93 2.48 -26.37 7.69
CA LEU A 93 2.14 -26.89 9.03
C LEU A 93 1.20 -28.08 8.96
N MET A 94 0.18 -28.04 8.11
CA MET A 94 -0.75 -29.16 7.92
C MET A 94 -0.03 -30.39 7.35
N ASP A 95 0.88 -30.21 6.39
CA ASP A 95 1.65 -31.30 5.80
C ASP A 95 2.59 -31.92 6.84
N HIS A 96 3.29 -31.12 7.63
CA HIS A 96 4.15 -31.60 8.72
C HIS A 96 3.38 -32.31 9.83
N ASP A 97 2.18 -31.85 10.18
CA ASP A 97 1.33 -32.55 11.14
C ASP A 97 0.93 -33.94 10.63
N GLN A 98 0.63 -34.07 9.33
CA GLN A 98 0.34 -35.36 8.72
C GLN A 98 1.57 -36.28 8.72
N GLU A 99 2.76 -35.76 8.39
CA GLU A 99 4.02 -36.50 8.45
C GLU A 99 4.32 -36.98 9.88
N MET A 100 4.14 -36.11 10.87
CA MET A 100 4.34 -36.45 12.28
C MET A 100 3.36 -37.53 12.75
N GLN A 101 2.09 -37.49 12.31
CA GLN A 101 1.13 -38.55 12.59
C GLN A 101 1.53 -39.88 11.93
N LYS A 102 1.99 -39.86 10.67
CA LYS A 102 2.50 -41.05 9.97
C LYS A 102 3.70 -41.64 10.70
N LEU A 103 4.68 -40.83 11.09
CA LEU A 103 5.86 -41.27 11.85
C LEU A 103 5.48 -41.90 13.19
N ARG A 104 4.56 -41.28 13.93
CA ARG A 104 4.04 -41.85 15.20
C ARG A 104 3.38 -43.20 14.97
N HIS A 105 2.58 -43.34 13.92
CA HIS A 105 1.94 -44.60 13.56
C HIS A 105 2.96 -45.69 13.22
N VAL A 106 3.92 -45.39 12.33
CA VAL A 106 4.99 -46.34 11.94
C VAL A 106 5.83 -46.74 13.16
N THR A 107 6.16 -45.79 14.04
CA THR A 107 6.92 -46.09 15.26
C THR A 107 6.14 -46.98 16.22
N ALA A 108 4.82 -46.81 16.33
CA ALA A 108 3.97 -47.72 17.12
C ALA A 108 3.98 -49.13 16.52
N GLN A 109 3.78 -49.25 15.21
CA GLN A 109 3.84 -50.55 14.51
C GLN A 109 5.19 -51.26 14.67
N LEU A 110 6.30 -50.51 14.59
CA LEU A 110 7.64 -51.05 14.83
C LEU A 110 7.79 -51.59 16.26
N ARG A 111 7.28 -50.87 17.27
CA ARG A 111 7.32 -51.32 18.67
C ARG A 111 6.51 -52.60 18.87
N ASP A 112 5.32 -52.67 18.28
CA ASP A 112 4.44 -53.84 18.37
C ASP A 112 5.07 -55.06 17.68
N ASN A 113 5.63 -54.88 16.48
CA ASN A 113 6.33 -55.94 15.75
C ASN A 113 7.56 -56.43 16.53
N ASN A 114 8.35 -55.50 17.07
CA ASN A 114 9.52 -55.83 17.85
C ASN A 114 9.17 -56.52 19.19
N ALA A 115 8.02 -56.21 19.79
CA ALA A 115 7.49 -56.93 20.95
C ALA A 115 7.05 -58.36 20.57
N ALA A 116 6.33 -58.53 19.46
CA ALA A 116 5.90 -59.83 18.94
C ALA A 116 7.11 -60.72 18.60
N LEU A 117 8.15 -60.16 17.97
CA LEU A 117 9.41 -60.85 17.70
C LEU A 117 10.12 -61.32 18.98
N ARG A 118 10.16 -60.48 20.02
CA ARG A 118 10.73 -60.87 21.31
C ARG A 118 9.92 -61.98 21.98
N ALA A 119 8.59 -61.93 21.91
CA ALA A 119 7.72 -62.97 22.45
C ALA A 119 7.94 -64.31 21.73
N ALA A 120 7.91 -64.31 20.40
CA ALA A 120 8.16 -65.50 19.58
C ALA A 120 9.55 -66.11 19.82
N ASN A 121 10.59 -65.27 19.94
CA ASN A 121 11.94 -65.73 20.29
C ASN A 121 12.01 -66.31 21.72
N ALA A 122 11.30 -65.73 22.69
CA ALA A 122 11.28 -66.23 24.07
C ALA A 122 10.55 -67.58 24.19
N GLU A 123 9.58 -67.85 23.32
CA GLU A 123 8.87 -69.12 23.22
C GLU A 123 9.65 -70.20 22.45
N GLY A 124 10.86 -69.88 21.96
CA GLY A 124 11.66 -70.79 21.13
C GLY A 124 11.06 -71.05 19.75
N LEU A 125 10.02 -70.28 19.38
CA LEU A 125 9.30 -70.31 18.10
C LEU A 125 9.88 -69.23 17.17
N ALA A 126 11.20 -69.25 16.94
CA ALA A 126 11.84 -68.35 15.98
C ALA A 126 11.32 -68.67 14.56
N ASP A 127 10.17 -68.08 14.23
CA ASP A 127 9.50 -68.23 12.94
C ASP A 127 10.16 -67.29 11.93
N ALA A 128 10.74 -67.87 10.87
CA ALA A 128 11.34 -67.13 9.78
C ALA A 128 10.38 -66.09 9.18
N GLY A 129 9.06 -66.35 9.21
CA GLY A 129 8.04 -65.42 8.73
C GLY A 129 7.94 -64.13 9.57
N LEU A 130 8.13 -64.21 10.89
CA LEU A 130 8.14 -63.02 11.74
C LEU A 130 9.41 -62.19 11.51
N ILE A 131 10.56 -62.84 11.33
CA ILE A 131 11.82 -62.17 11.01
C ILE A 131 11.72 -61.44 9.67
N ASP A 132 11.18 -62.10 8.64
CA ASP A 132 10.95 -61.49 7.32
C ASP A 132 9.95 -60.34 7.40
N ALA A 133 8.88 -60.45 8.21
CA ALA A 133 7.94 -59.37 8.44
C ALA A 133 8.60 -58.18 9.17
N GLY A 134 9.46 -58.44 10.16
CA GLY A 134 10.26 -57.43 10.85
C GLY A 134 11.21 -56.70 9.89
N MET A 135 11.98 -57.45 9.10
CA MET A 135 12.90 -56.90 8.10
C MET A 135 12.17 -56.07 7.04
N LYS A 136 10.97 -56.49 6.63
CA LYS A 136 10.16 -55.76 5.67
C LYS A 136 9.68 -54.42 6.23
N VAL A 137 9.18 -54.40 7.47
CA VAL A 137 8.76 -53.16 8.14
C VAL A 137 9.96 -52.23 8.37
N GLU A 138 11.13 -52.78 8.71
CA GLU A 138 12.36 -51.99 8.87
C GLU A 138 12.81 -51.38 7.55
N LEU A 139 12.79 -52.14 6.45
CA LEU A 139 13.06 -51.63 5.09
C LEU A 139 12.08 -50.51 4.68
N ASP A 140 10.79 -50.69 4.97
CA ASP A 140 9.78 -49.68 4.65
C ASP A 140 9.97 -48.42 5.52
N SER A 141 10.36 -48.56 6.79
CA SER A 141 10.69 -47.42 7.65
C SER A 141 11.92 -46.65 7.16
N LEU A 142 12.98 -47.35 6.70
CA LEU A 142 14.18 -46.73 6.14
C LEU A 142 13.89 -46.01 4.82
N ARG A 143 12.98 -46.55 4.00
CA ARG A 143 12.54 -45.88 2.76
C ARG A 143 11.79 -44.59 3.07
N VAL A 144 10.85 -44.63 4.01
CA VAL A 144 10.09 -43.44 4.42
C VAL A 144 11.02 -42.37 5.02
N ALA A 145 11.96 -42.76 5.88
CA ALA A 145 12.95 -41.84 6.43
C ALA A 145 13.81 -41.20 5.33
N ARG A 146 14.30 -42.01 4.38
CA ARG A 146 15.12 -41.51 3.26
C ARG A 146 14.35 -40.58 2.32
N GLU A 147 13.05 -40.82 2.13
CA GLU A 147 12.20 -39.97 1.31
C GLU A 147 11.90 -38.63 2.00
N ALA A 148 11.70 -38.63 3.32
CA ALA A 148 11.60 -37.42 4.12
C ALA A 148 12.91 -36.61 4.10
N GLU A 149 14.07 -37.26 4.29
CA GLU A 149 15.39 -36.62 4.18
C GLU A 149 15.59 -35.99 2.79
N LYS A 150 15.17 -36.66 1.72
CA LYS A 150 15.27 -36.12 0.36
C LYS A 150 14.41 -34.87 0.20
N THR A 151 13.17 -34.89 0.67
CA THR A 151 12.27 -33.72 0.64
C THR A 151 12.85 -32.55 1.42
N GLU A 152 13.42 -32.80 2.59
CA GLU A 152 14.08 -31.77 3.40
C GLU A 152 15.31 -31.18 2.67
N LEU A 153 16.15 -32.03 2.06
CA LEU A 153 17.29 -31.58 1.26
C LEU A 153 16.85 -30.77 0.04
N ASP A 154 15.79 -31.17 -0.66
CA ASP A 154 15.25 -30.44 -1.81
C ASP A 154 14.71 -29.06 -1.38
N ALA A 155 14.07 -28.98 -0.20
CA ALA A 155 13.63 -27.72 0.39
C ALA A 155 14.81 -26.79 0.76
N ILE A 156 15.86 -27.33 1.39
CA ILE A 156 17.09 -26.59 1.72
C ILE A 156 17.77 -26.07 0.44
N VAL A 157 17.88 -26.91 -0.59
CA VAL A 157 18.48 -26.50 -1.88
C VAL A 157 17.67 -25.39 -2.53
N THR A 158 16.34 -25.47 -2.47
CA THR A 158 15.45 -24.43 -3.01
C THR A 158 15.65 -23.10 -2.29
N GLU A 159 15.72 -23.13 -0.96
CA GLU A 159 15.95 -21.92 -0.17
C GLU A 159 17.36 -21.34 -0.39
N LEU A 160 18.38 -22.18 -0.47
CA LEU A 160 19.75 -21.77 -0.78
C LEU A 160 19.83 -21.10 -2.16
N ARG A 161 19.15 -21.66 -3.19
CA ARG A 161 19.05 -21.05 -4.52
C ARG A 161 18.36 -19.68 -4.46
N ALA A 162 17.27 -19.57 -3.69
CA ALA A 162 16.58 -18.30 -3.49
C ALA A 162 17.48 -17.25 -2.81
N VAL A 163 18.23 -17.63 -1.77
CA VAL A 163 19.21 -16.76 -1.10
C VAL A 163 20.33 -16.33 -2.06
N MET A 164 20.87 -17.26 -2.87
CA MET A 164 21.91 -16.94 -3.86
C MET A 164 21.42 -16.00 -4.95
N ALA A 165 20.19 -16.18 -5.44
CA ALA A 165 19.58 -15.28 -6.42
C ALA A 165 19.35 -13.87 -5.85
N ARG A 166 18.92 -13.77 -4.59
CA ARG A 166 18.76 -12.49 -3.87
C ARG A 166 20.09 -11.74 -3.68
N ASN A 167 21.19 -12.47 -3.50
CA ASN A 167 22.52 -11.91 -3.24
C ASN A 167 23.39 -11.71 -4.51
N GLY A 168 22.83 -11.89 -5.72
CA GLY A 168 23.54 -11.69 -6.99
C GLY A 168 24.68 -12.68 -7.25
N ALA A 169 24.75 -13.79 -6.50
CA ALA A 169 25.81 -14.79 -6.57
C ALA A 169 25.48 -15.95 -7.53
N LEU A 170 24.82 -15.67 -8.65
CA LEU A 170 24.72 -16.64 -9.75
C LEU A 170 25.98 -16.49 -10.62
N PRO A 171 26.87 -17.49 -10.72
CA PRO A 171 27.70 -17.58 -11.90
C PRO A 171 26.74 -17.69 -13.09
N SER A 172 26.83 -16.71 -13.99
CA SER A 172 26.18 -16.73 -15.28
C SER A 172 26.30 -18.12 -15.89
N THR A 173 25.19 -18.85 -16.02
CA THR A 173 25.11 -19.95 -16.97
C THR A 173 25.03 -19.35 -18.37
N ALA A 174 26.12 -18.69 -18.77
CA ALA A 174 26.53 -18.53 -20.15
C ALA A 174 27.42 -19.73 -20.46
N GLY A 175 26.87 -20.67 -21.22
CA GLY A 175 27.56 -21.90 -21.61
C GLY A 175 26.63 -22.77 -22.44
N GLU A 176 26.48 -22.38 -23.72
CA GLU A 176 26.19 -23.26 -24.86
C GLU A 176 26.88 -24.62 -24.67
N VAL A 177 26.25 -25.78 -24.92
CA VAL A 177 25.85 -26.38 -26.21
C VAL A 177 24.75 -27.43 -25.95
#